data_AF-A0A3P7IL06-F1
#
_entry.id   AF-A0A3P7IL06-F1
#
_cell.length_a   1.000
_cell.length_b   1.000
_cell.length_c   1.000
_cell.angle_alpha   90.00
_cell.angle_beta   90.00
_cell.angle_gamma   90.00
#
_symmetry.space_group_name_H-M   'P 1'
#
loop_
_entity.id
_entity.type
_entity.pdbx_description
1 polymer ?
#
loop_
_entity_poly.entity_id
_entity_poly.type
_entity_poly.pdbx_seq_one_letter_code
_entity_poly.pdbx_strand_id
1 'polypeptide(L)'
;MTSYVVVDTVSGIKRENDRKYGRHEKNLVLLPYHEELTCELDARFDHIKHGIVTAVLVNEQRPALRNFIFALKTYLSVYGFRFSREDHLQLIELLYLILVRKHQWHDIVAYTAKTLEDLANKCYFGYKDLLLDWEPLFDLYYASNYGKLNEEIEGTNLRNAVFLIKRFYRPSDTPKIWDKVGLHSF
;
A
#
# COMPACT_ATOMS: atom_id res chain seq x y z
N MET A 1 40.85 -20.94 7.59
CA MET A 1 39.84 -21.82 8.24
C MET A 1 38.46 -21.25 7.93
N THR A 2 37.67 -21.94 7.12
CA THR A 2 36.31 -21.52 6.75
C THR A 2 35.38 -21.90 7.91
N SER A 3 34.97 -20.90 8.71
CA SER A 3 33.99 -21.07 9.78
C SER A 3 32.61 -21.24 9.14
N TYR A 4 32.06 -22.45 9.15
CA TYR A 4 30.67 -22.68 8.76
C TYR A 4 29.76 -22.26 9.91
N VAL A 5 28.96 -21.22 9.71
CA VAL A 5 27.90 -20.83 10.64
C VAL A 5 26.77 -21.85 10.49
N VAL A 6 26.56 -22.68 11.51
CA VAL A 6 25.43 -23.60 11.56
C VAL A 6 24.18 -22.78 11.87
N VAL A 7 23.32 -22.61 10.87
CA VAL A 7 22.03 -21.94 11.02
C VAL A 7 21.05 -22.93 11.62
N ASP A 8 20.53 -22.65 12.81
CA ASP A 8 19.39 -23.37 13.39
C ASP A 8 18.10 -22.93 12.69
N THR A 9 17.92 -23.47 11.48
CA THR A 9 16.80 -23.14 10.60
C THR A 9 15.45 -23.51 11.20
N VAL A 10 15.40 -24.55 12.05
CA VAL A 10 14.15 -25.02 12.66
C VAL A 10 13.63 -24.00 13.67
N SER A 11 14.50 -23.45 14.53
CA SER A 11 14.08 -22.43 15.50
C SER A 11 13.77 -21.09 14.83
N GLY A 12 14.49 -20.72 13.77
CA GLY A 12 14.21 -19.53 12.96
C GLY A 12 12.85 -19.59 12.25
N ILE A 13 12.51 -20.73 11.63
CA ILE A 13 11.21 -20.92 10.94
C ILE A 13 10.06 -20.83 11.94
N LYS A 14 10.22 -21.41 13.14
CA LYS A 14 9.20 -21.36 14.19
C LYS A 14 8.94 -19.91 14.63
N ARG A 15 9.99 -19.14 14.86
CA ARG A 15 9.90 -17.72 15.25
C ARG A 15 9.25 -16.86 14.16
N GLU A 16 9.56 -17.09 12.87
CA GLU A 16 8.89 -16.40 11.76
C GLU A 16 7.39 -16.71 11.68
N ASN A 17 7.01 -17.97 11.91
CA ASN A 17 5.59 -18.34 11.93
C ASN A 17 4.84 -17.68 13.10
N ASP A 18 5.49 -17.52 14.26
CA ASP A 18 4.89 -16.87 15.44
C ASP A 18 4.63 -15.37 15.22
N ARG A 19 5.38 -14.72 14.33
CA ARG A 19 5.23 -13.29 14.02
C ARG A 19 3.99 -12.96 13.19
N LYS A 20 3.29 -13.97 12.64
CA LYS A 20 2.03 -13.84 11.89
C LYS A 20 2.08 -12.80 10.77
N TYR A 21 3.24 -12.65 10.13
CA TYR A 21 3.37 -11.79 8.98
C TYR A 21 2.45 -12.21 7.84
N GLY A 22 2.12 -11.26 6.96
CA GLY A 22 1.51 -11.55 5.67
C GLY A 22 2.44 -12.37 4.76
N ARG A 23 2.14 -12.36 3.45
CA ARG A 23 2.91 -13.09 2.44
C ARG A 23 4.32 -12.48 2.25
N HIS A 24 5.32 -13.00 2.95
CA HIS A 24 6.71 -12.55 2.89
C HIS A 24 7.65 -13.63 2.33
N GLU A 25 8.88 -13.24 1.96
CA GLU A 25 9.92 -14.13 1.44
C GLU A 25 10.45 -15.07 2.54
N LYS A 26 10.12 -16.36 2.44
CA LYS A 26 10.48 -17.38 3.46
C LYS A 26 11.96 -17.78 3.42
N ASN A 27 12.65 -17.47 2.33
CA ASN A 27 14.05 -17.85 2.12
C ASN A 27 15.02 -17.08 3.03
N LEU A 28 14.59 -15.95 3.60
CA LEU A 28 15.42 -15.11 4.47
C LEU A 28 15.89 -15.84 5.75
N VAL A 29 15.12 -16.84 6.21
CA VAL A 29 15.47 -17.65 7.40
C VAL A 29 16.66 -18.58 7.14
N LEU A 30 16.99 -18.84 5.87
CA LEU A 30 18.13 -19.70 5.50
C LEU A 30 19.46 -18.95 5.58
N LEU A 31 19.45 -17.64 5.81
CA LEU A 31 20.65 -16.82 5.85
C LEU A 31 21.38 -16.97 7.21
N PRO A 32 22.72 -17.01 7.22
CA PRO A 32 23.51 -17.06 8.46
C PRO A 32 23.23 -15.94 9.45
N TYR A 33 22.84 -14.77 8.95
CA TYR A 33 22.57 -13.54 9.70
C TYR A 33 21.07 -13.20 9.74
N HIS A 34 20.19 -14.21 9.66
CA HIS A 34 18.74 -13.97 9.57
C HIS A 34 18.15 -13.23 10.78
N GLU A 35 18.68 -13.42 11.98
CA GLU A 35 18.19 -12.74 13.19
C GLU A 35 18.47 -11.23 13.13
N GLU A 36 19.71 -10.85 12.80
CA GLU A 36 20.13 -9.46 12.62
C GLU A 36 19.33 -8.80 11.50
N LEU A 37 19.22 -9.48 10.36
CA LEU A 37 18.43 -9.01 9.21
C LEU A 37 16.97 -8.78 9.60
N THR A 38 16.38 -9.69 10.37
CA THR A 38 14.98 -9.57 10.78
C THR A 38 14.76 -8.32 11.64
N CYS A 39 15.63 -8.07 12.61
CA CYS A 39 15.59 -6.85 13.43
C CYS A 39 15.75 -5.57 12.60
N GLU A 40 16.68 -5.57 11.63
CA GLU A 40 16.87 -4.44 10.72
C GLU A 40 15.65 -4.18 9.83
N LEU A 41 15.01 -5.25 9.34
CA LEU A 41 13.82 -5.13 8.48
C LEU A 41 12.60 -4.63 9.24
N ASP A 42 12.43 -5.04 10.50
CA ASP A 42 11.38 -4.51 11.38
C ASP A 42 11.61 -3.03 11.66
N ALA A 43 12.83 -2.66 12.07
CA ALA A 43 13.19 -1.26 12.32
C ALA A 43 13.02 -0.38 11.07
N ARG A 44 13.37 -0.91 9.89
CA ARG A 44 13.18 -0.22 8.61
C ARG A 44 11.71 -0.02 8.29
N PHE A 45 10.86 -1.02 8.52
CA PHE A 45 9.43 -0.90 8.30
C PHE A 45 8.80 0.13 9.25
N ASP A 46 9.16 0.09 10.54
CA ASP A 46 8.72 1.09 11.51
C ASP A 46 9.17 2.50 11.13
N HIS A 47 10.40 2.67 10.68
CA HIS A 47 10.89 3.95 10.17
C HIS A 47 10.07 4.46 8.98
N ILE A 48 9.73 3.59 8.02
CA ILE A 48 8.87 3.93 6.89
C ILE A 48 7.48 4.34 7.36
N LYS A 49 6.84 3.57 8.25
CA LYS A 49 5.51 3.88 8.81
C LYS A 49 5.51 5.25 9.49
N HIS A 50 6.45 5.48 10.41
CA HIS A 50 6.58 6.76 11.11
C HIS A 50 6.86 7.91 10.15
N GLY A 51 7.68 7.68 9.12
CA GLY A 51 7.97 8.65 8.08
C GLY A 51 6.74 9.09 7.29
N ILE A 52 5.90 8.14 6.84
CA ILE A 52 4.64 8.44 6.14
C ILE A 52 3.72 9.25 7.05
N VAL A 53 3.48 8.79 8.28
CA VAL A 53 2.58 9.46 9.23
C VAL A 53 3.06 10.88 9.52
N THR A 54 4.35 11.05 9.81
CA THR A 54 4.93 12.36 10.13
C THR A 54 4.83 13.30 8.92
N ALA A 55 5.15 12.82 7.72
CA ALA A 55 5.05 13.62 6.50
C ALA A 55 3.61 14.07 6.22
N VAL A 56 2.61 13.21 6.48
CA VAL A 56 1.19 13.58 6.37
C VAL A 56 0.81 14.63 7.41
N LEU A 57 1.20 14.44 8.68
CA LEU A 57 0.86 15.34 9.79
C LEU A 57 1.49 16.73 9.63
N VAL A 58 2.75 16.80 9.20
CA VAL A 58 3.49 18.05 8.94
C VAL A 58 3.12 18.65 7.58
N ASN A 59 2.34 17.93 6.77
CA ASN A 59 1.98 18.30 5.40
C ASN A 59 3.21 18.47 4.48
N GLU A 60 4.28 17.73 4.74
CA GLU A 60 5.50 17.73 3.94
C GLU A 60 5.37 16.73 2.77
N GLN A 61 4.77 17.20 1.68
CA GLN A 61 4.48 16.39 0.50
C GLN A 61 5.75 15.97 -0.24
N ARG A 62 6.63 16.94 -0.51
CA ARG A 62 7.94 16.74 -1.14
C ARG A 62 9.02 17.38 -0.27
N PRO A 63 10.17 16.72 -0.06
CA PRO A 63 10.52 15.37 -0.55
C PRO A 63 9.99 14.23 0.32
N ALA A 64 9.56 14.50 1.57
CA ALA A 64 9.33 13.47 2.58
C ALA A 64 8.28 12.42 2.19
N LEU A 65 7.00 12.79 2.00
CA LEU A 65 5.93 11.83 1.77
C LEU A 65 6.19 10.96 0.54
N ARG A 66 6.59 11.59 -0.57
CA ARG A 66 6.97 10.89 -1.80
C ARG A 66 8.06 9.84 -1.57
N ASN A 67 9.12 10.20 -0.85
CA ASN A 67 10.25 9.30 -0.60
C ASN A 67 9.85 8.13 0.31
N PHE A 68 9.03 8.36 1.33
CA PHE A 68 8.55 7.28 2.19
C PHE A 68 7.57 6.33 1.48
N ILE A 69 6.70 6.83 0.60
CA ILE A 69 5.85 5.97 -0.24
C ILE A 69 6.71 5.14 -1.20
N PHE A 70 7.73 5.73 -1.81
CA PHE A 70 8.67 5.00 -2.64
C PHE A 70 9.43 3.94 -1.84
N ALA A 71 9.92 4.27 -0.64
CA ALA A 71 10.58 3.33 0.25
C ALA A 71 9.66 2.17 0.65
N LEU A 72 8.37 2.44 0.90
CA LEU A 72 7.38 1.40 1.16
C LEU A 72 7.20 0.49 -0.07
N LYS A 73 7.06 1.05 -1.26
CA LYS A 73 6.95 0.26 -2.50
C LYS A 73 8.18 -0.65 -2.69
N THR A 74 9.37 -0.11 -2.50
CA THR A 74 10.61 -0.90 -2.57
C THR A 74 10.63 -1.99 -1.50
N TYR A 75 10.22 -1.68 -0.28
CA TYR A 75 10.13 -2.67 0.80
C TYR A 75 9.20 -3.84 0.44
N LEU A 76 8.01 -3.54 -0.08
CA LEU A 76 7.04 -4.55 -0.53
C LEU A 76 7.57 -5.42 -1.67
N SER A 77 8.31 -4.81 -2.61
CA SER A 77 8.87 -5.53 -3.74
C SER A 77 10.02 -6.47 -3.36
N VAL A 78 10.81 -6.12 -2.34
CA VAL A 78 12.02 -6.86 -1.96
C VAL A 78 11.72 -7.89 -0.86
N TYR A 79 10.94 -7.51 0.17
CA TYR A 79 10.74 -8.31 1.37
C TYR A 79 9.32 -8.88 1.49
N GLY A 80 8.40 -8.43 0.64
CA GLY A 80 6.99 -8.81 0.70
C GLY A 80 6.25 -8.13 1.85
N PHE A 81 5.25 -8.83 2.40
CA PHE A 81 4.29 -8.30 3.37
C PHE A 81 4.70 -8.69 4.80
N ARG A 82 5.87 -8.24 5.22
CA ARG A 82 6.45 -8.59 6.52
C ARG A 82 5.90 -7.71 7.66
N PHE A 83 4.58 -7.64 7.76
CA PHE A 83 3.86 -6.88 8.77
C PHE A 83 2.53 -7.56 9.11
N SER A 84 1.88 -7.09 10.18
CA SER A 84 0.62 -7.66 10.67
C SER A 84 -0.54 -7.40 9.71
N ARG A 85 -1.63 -8.16 9.86
CA ARG A 85 -2.88 -7.91 9.12
C ARG A 85 -3.41 -6.49 9.40
N GLU A 86 -3.33 -6.07 10.65
CA GLU A 86 -3.80 -4.76 11.12
C GLU A 86 -2.98 -3.63 10.48
N ASP A 87 -1.66 -3.73 10.47
CA ASP A 87 -0.79 -2.78 9.77
C ASP A 87 -1.13 -2.71 8.26
N HIS A 88 -1.42 -3.85 7.63
CA HIS A 88 -1.77 -3.89 6.21
C HIS A 88 -3.06 -3.12 5.93
N LEU A 89 -4.12 -3.35 6.72
CA LEU A 89 -5.38 -2.64 6.57
C LEU A 89 -5.21 -1.13 6.79
N GLN A 90 -4.46 -0.75 7.83
CA GLN A 90 -4.16 0.66 8.12
C GLN A 90 -3.34 1.33 7.02
N LEU A 91 -2.38 0.61 6.42
CA LEU A 91 -1.62 1.12 5.27
C LEU A 91 -2.50 1.33 4.04
N ILE A 92 -3.44 0.41 3.76
CA ILE A 92 -4.40 0.56 2.66
C ILE A 92 -5.27 1.79 2.90
N GLU A 93 -5.82 1.96 4.10
CA GLU A 93 -6.65 3.10 4.47
C GLU A 93 -5.88 4.42 4.36
N LEU A 94 -4.68 4.49 4.94
CA LEU A 94 -3.84 5.68 4.92
C LEU A 94 -3.45 6.09 3.49
N LEU A 95 -3.01 5.14 2.67
CA LEU A 95 -2.65 5.42 1.27
C LEU A 95 -3.88 5.79 0.43
N TYR A 96 -5.04 5.19 0.70
CA TYR A 96 -6.29 5.62 0.07
C TYR A 96 -6.58 7.10 0.40
N LEU A 97 -6.48 7.50 1.66
CA LEU A 97 -6.70 8.90 2.09
C LEU A 97 -5.69 9.86 1.47
N ILE A 98 -4.43 9.46 1.34
CA ILE A 98 -3.39 10.24 0.64
C ILE A 98 -3.74 10.38 -0.84
N LEU A 99 -4.23 9.32 -1.48
CA LEU A 99 -4.56 9.28 -2.90
C LEU A 99 -5.71 10.24 -3.24
N VAL A 100 -6.78 10.23 -2.45
CA VAL A 100 -8.00 11.02 -2.71
C VAL A 100 -7.95 12.44 -2.15
N ARG A 101 -6.80 12.84 -1.57
CA ARG A 101 -6.61 14.19 -1.04
C ARG A 101 -6.73 15.23 -2.15
N LYS A 102 -7.48 16.31 -1.89
CA LYS A 102 -7.60 17.44 -2.82
C LYS A 102 -6.25 18.15 -3.02
N HIS A 103 -5.98 18.61 -4.25
CA HIS A 103 -4.75 19.31 -4.62
C HIS A 103 -3.46 18.52 -4.35
N GLN A 104 -3.53 17.20 -4.47
CA GLN A 104 -2.37 16.33 -4.31
C GLN A 104 -1.46 16.38 -5.54
N TRP A 105 -0.15 16.32 -5.32
CA TRP A 105 0.84 16.31 -6.38
C TRP A 105 0.73 15.07 -7.27
N HIS A 106 0.84 15.24 -8.58
CA HIS A 106 0.67 14.16 -9.57
C HIS A 106 1.59 12.96 -9.33
N ASP A 107 2.82 13.21 -8.91
CA ASP A 107 3.80 12.16 -8.63
C ASP A 107 3.38 11.36 -7.39
N ILE A 108 2.94 12.03 -6.32
CA ILE A 108 2.46 11.35 -5.12
C ILE A 108 1.22 10.52 -5.46
N VAL A 109 0.29 11.03 -6.27
CA VAL A 109 -0.87 10.26 -6.76
C VAL A 109 -0.41 9.00 -7.50
N ALA A 110 0.53 9.12 -8.44
CA ALA A 110 1.03 7.98 -9.21
C ALA A 110 1.77 6.93 -8.34
N TYR A 111 2.65 7.37 -7.44
CA TYR A 111 3.37 6.47 -6.53
C TYR A 111 2.42 5.81 -5.53
N THR A 112 1.45 6.55 -4.99
CA THR A 112 0.45 6.03 -4.06
C THR A 112 -0.42 5.00 -4.74
N ALA A 113 -0.92 5.27 -5.95
CA ALA A 113 -1.75 4.33 -6.71
C ALA A 113 -1.00 3.02 -6.99
N LYS A 114 0.26 3.09 -7.43
CA LYS A 114 1.10 1.90 -7.67
C LYS A 114 1.45 1.13 -6.40
N THR A 115 1.57 1.81 -5.26
CA THR A 115 1.84 1.16 -3.97
C THR A 115 0.57 0.49 -3.42
N LEU A 116 -0.57 1.16 -3.60
CA LEU A 116 -1.89 0.65 -3.23
C LEU A 116 -2.27 -0.56 -4.09
N GLU A 117 -1.92 -0.57 -5.38
CA GLU A 117 -2.03 -1.73 -6.25
C GLU A 117 -1.25 -2.93 -5.69
N ASP A 118 0.02 -2.75 -5.32
CA ASP A 118 0.84 -3.82 -4.74
C ASP A 118 0.20 -4.37 -3.46
N LEU A 119 -0.27 -3.46 -2.59
CA LEU A 119 -0.92 -3.82 -1.33
C LEU A 119 -2.23 -4.58 -1.52
N ALA A 120 -3.07 -4.13 -2.44
CA ALA A 120 -4.39 -4.70 -2.66
C ALA A 120 -4.34 -5.99 -3.50
N ASN A 121 -3.42 -6.10 -4.46
CA ASN A 121 -3.35 -7.24 -5.38
C ASN A 121 -3.01 -8.55 -4.65
N LYS A 122 -2.16 -8.48 -3.62
CA LYS A 122 -1.67 -9.67 -2.89
C LYS A 122 -2.44 -9.97 -1.60
N CYS A 123 -3.55 -9.25 -1.34
CA CYS A 123 -4.38 -9.43 -0.15
C CYS A 123 -5.76 -10.03 -0.49
N TYR A 124 -6.36 -10.73 0.48
CA TYR A 124 -7.71 -11.29 0.39
C TYR A 124 -8.76 -10.44 1.15
N PHE A 125 -8.42 -9.22 1.52
CA PHE A 125 -9.32 -8.34 2.25
C PHE A 125 -10.46 -7.82 1.37
N GLY A 126 -11.58 -7.48 1.99
CA GLY A 126 -12.69 -6.81 1.32
C GLY A 126 -13.45 -5.88 2.25
N TYR A 127 -14.66 -5.51 1.85
CA TYR A 127 -15.52 -4.56 2.55
C TYR A 127 -15.85 -4.91 4.01
N LYS A 128 -15.69 -6.18 4.40
CA LYS A 128 -15.89 -6.65 5.79
C LYS A 128 -14.70 -6.33 6.69
N ASP A 129 -13.50 -6.21 6.11
CA ASP A 129 -12.26 -5.93 6.82
C ASP A 129 -12.00 -4.42 6.90
N LEU A 130 -12.27 -3.70 5.81
CA LEU A 130 -12.08 -2.26 5.67
C LEU A 130 -13.14 -1.69 4.74
N LEU A 131 -13.80 -0.61 5.16
CA LEU A 131 -14.83 0.08 4.37
C LEU A 131 -14.26 1.40 3.87
N LEU A 132 -14.13 1.52 2.55
CA LEU A 132 -13.65 2.74 1.90
C LEU A 132 -14.79 3.44 1.17
N ASP A 133 -14.77 4.77 1.18
CA ASP A 133 -15.68 5.55 0.34
C ASP A 133 -15.28 5.39 -1.14
N TRP A 134 -16.24 5.25 -2.02
CA TRP A 134 -15.98 5.10 -3.45
C TRP A 134 -15.98 6.45 -4.16
N GLU A 135 -16.66 7.45 -3.60
CA GLU A 135 -16.96 8.70 -4.28
C GLU A 135 -15.70 9.53 -4.58
N PRO A 136 -14.78 9.77 -3.62
CA PRO A 136 -13.59 10.60 -3.87
C PRO A 136 -12.65 10.01 -4.92
N LEU A 137 -12.53 8.67 -4.95
CA LEU A 137 -11.69 7.97 -5.92
C LEU A 137 -12.33 7.97 -7.31
N PHE A 138 -13.66 7.88 -7.39
CA PHE A 138 -14.39 8.02 -8.64
C PHE A 138 -14.18 9.41 -9.25
N ASP A 139 -14.32 10.47 -8.45
CA ASP A 139 -14.14 11.85 -8.90
C ASP A 139 -12.71 12.09 -9.39
N LEU A 140 -11.71 11.57 -8.67
CA LEU A 140 -10.30 11.63 -9.10
C LEU A 140 -10.09 10.92 -10.43
N TYR A 141 -10.58 9.68 -10.57
CA TYR A 141 -10.41 8.89 -11.79
C TYR A 141 -11.12 9.53 -12.99
N TYR A 142 -12.34 10.05 -12.79
CA TYR A 142 -13.09 10.73 -13.84
C TYR A 142 -12.40 12.03 -14.26
N ALA A 143 -11.95 12.85 -13.30
CA ALA A 143 -11.21 14.08 -13.57
C ALA A 143 -9.91 13.83 -14.36
N SER A 144 -9.21 12.73 -14.10
CA SER A 144 -7.98 12.34 -14.83
C SER A 144 -8.21 11.83 -16.26
N ASN A 145 -9.38 11.28 -16.58
CA ASN A 145 -9.66 10.74 -17.93
C ASN A 145 -10.50 11.69 -18.80
N TYR A 146 -11.40 12.45 -18.18
CA TYR A 146 -12.42 13.25 -18.88
C TYR A 146 -12.44 14.72 -18.44
N GLY A 147 -11.79 15.05 -17.32
CA GLY A 147 -11.73 16.42 -16.83
C GLY A 147 -10.71 17.27 -17.58
N LYS A 148 -11.03 18.55 -17.81
CA LYS A 148 -10.10 19.57 -18.31
C LYS A 148 -9.07 20.04 -17.27
N LEU A 149 -9.06 19.44 -16.07
CA LEU A 149 -8.50 20.08 -14.87
C LEU A 149 -7.06 19.67 -14.53
N ASN A 150 -6.55 18.51 -14.95
CA ASN A 150 -5.20 18.06 -14.59
C ASN A 150 -4.58 17.20 -15.71
N GLU A 151 -3.97 17.84 -16.71
CA GLU A 151 -3.19 17.17 -17.76
C GLU A 151 -2.00 16.35 -17.19
N GLU A 152 -1.65 16.54 -15.92
CA GLU A 152 -0.51 15.91 -15.27
C GLU A 152 -0.77 14.51 -14.69
N ILE A 153 -2.04 14.10 -14.49
CA ILE A 153 -2.39 12.80 -13.89
C ILE A 153 -2.99 11.89 -14.95
N GLU A 154 -2.20 10.98 -15.48
CA GLU A 154 -2.68 9.99 -16.44
C GLU A 154 -3.61 8.96 -15.78
N GLY A 155 -4.87 8.87 -16.24
CA GLY A 155 -5.86 7.92 -15.73
C GLY A 155 -5.45 6.44 -15.87
N THR A 156 -4.53 6.11 -16.78
CA THR A 156 -3.93 4.78 -16.92
C THR A 156 -3.24 4.31 -15.64
N ASN A 157 -2.57 5.22 -14.92
CA ASN A 157 -1.86 4.91 -13.66
C ASN A 157 -2.82 4.65 -12.49
N LEU A 158 -4.07 5.11 -12.58
CA LEU A 158 -5.09 4.94 -11.55
C LEU A 158 -5.96 3.71 -11.77
N ARG A 159 -6.10 3.24 -13.01
CA ARG A 159 -7.05 2.19 -13.40
C ARG A 159 -6.96 0.93 -12.54
N ASN A 160 -5.75 0.42 -12.31
CA ASN A 160 -5.55 -0.81 -11.53
C ASN A 160 -5.89 -0.58 -10.05
N ALA A 161 -5.45 0.53 -9.47
CA ALA A 161 -5.78 0.88 -8.09
C ALA A 161 -7.30 1.00 -7.90
N VAL A 162 -8.00 1.71 -8.78
CA VAL A 162 -9.47 1.83 -8.76
C VAL A 162 -10.14 0.46 -8.83
N PHE A 163 -9.71 -0.39 -9.77
CA PHE A 163 -10.28 -1.72 -9.93
C PHE A 163 -10.06 -2.61 -8.70
N LEU A 164 -8.90 -2.54 -8.06
CA LEU A 164 -8.61 -3.35 -6.89
C LEU A 164 -9.32 -2.82 -5.65
N ILE A 165 -9.44 -1.51 -5.50
CA ILE A 165 -10.06 -0.87 -4.33
C ILE A 165 -11.57 -1.07 -4.27
N LYS A 166 -12.23 -1.31 -5.40
CA LYS A 166 -13.67 -1.59 -5.44
C LYS A 166 -14.14 -2.71 -4.50
N ARG A 167 -13.24 -3.64 -4.13
CA ARG A 167 -13.55 -4.75 -3.21
C ARG A 167 -13.83 -4.29 -1.78
N PHE A 168 -13.40 -3.08 -1.42
CA PHE A 168 -13.60 -2.45 -0.11
C PHE A 168 -14.88 -1.62 -0.05
N TYR A 169 -15.59 -1.47 -1.18
CA TYR A 169 -16.85 -0.73 -1.22
C TYR A 169 -17.99 -1.58 -0.69
N ARG A 170 -18.99 -0.91 -0.12
CA ARG A 170 -20.19 -1.59 0.35
C ARG A 170 -21.00 -2.08 -0.86
N PRO A 171 -21.45 -3.35 -0.88
CA PRO A 171 -22.29 -3.84 -1.98
C PRO A 171 -23.57 -3.01 -2.19
N SER A 172 -24.09 -2.40 -1.11
CA SER A 172 -25.27 -1.52 -1.14
C SER A 172 -25.04 -0.20 -1.88
N ASP A 173 -23.78 0.20 -2.12
CA ASP A 173 -23.46 1.43 -2.84
C ASP A 173 -23.43 1.23 -4.36
N THR A 174 -23.52 -0.01 -4.84
CA THR A 174 -23.58 -0.34 -6.27
C THR A 174 -24.60 0.50 -7.05
N PRO A 175 -25.87 0.68 -6.59
CA PRO A 175 -26.82 1.53 -7.30
C PRO A 175 -26.36 2.99 -7.40
N LYS A 176 -25.81 3.55 -6.32
CA LYS A 176 -25.30 4.94 -6.30
C LYS A 176 -24.15 5.14 -7.28
N ILE A 177 -23.27 4.14 -7.40
CA ILE A 177 -22.18 4.15 -8.37
C ILE A 177 -22.75 4.19 -9.80
N TRP A 178 -23.75 3.37 -10.10
CA TRP A 178 -24.42 3.35 -11.41
C TRP A 178 -25.12 4.66 -11.72
N ASP A 179 -25.83 5.23 -10.75
CA ASP A 179 -26.50 6.53 -10.90
C ASP A 179 -25.48 7.62 -11.27
N LYS A 180 -24.34 7.67 -10.56
CA LYS A 180 -23.27 8.64 -10.84
C LYS A 180 -22.60 8.43 -12.20
N VAL A 181 -22.33 7.19 -12.60
CA VAL A 181 -21.81 6.87 -13.95
C VAL A 181 -22.80 7.27 -15.05
N GLY A 182 -24.10 7.06 -14.81
CA GLY A 182 -25.17 7.44 -15.73
C GLY A 182 -25.22 8.95 -15.97
N LEU A 183 -25.02 9.77 -14.92
CA LEU A 183 -24.98 11.24 -15.03
C LEU A 183 -23.83 11.75 -15.91
N HIS A 184 -22.74 11.00 -16.03
CA HIS A 184 -21.56 11.37 -16.83
C HIS A 184 -21.56 10.81 -18.26
N SER A 185 -22.57 10.02 -18.62
CA SER A 185 -22.68 9.34 -19.92
C SER A 185 -23.55 10.10 -20.95
N PHE A 186 -23.89 11.37 -20.69
CA PHE A 186 -24.67 12.25 -21.55
C PHE A 186 -23.94 13.55 -21.86
#